data_AF-A0A9D6UV56-F1
#
_entry.id   AF-A0A9D6UV56-F1
#
_cell.length_a   1.000
_cell.length_b   1.000
_cell.length_c   1.000
_cell.angle_alpha   90.00
_cell.angle_beta   90.00
_cell.angle_gamma   90.00
#
_symmetry.space_group_name_H-M   'P 1'
#
loop_
_entity.id
_entity.type
_entity.pdbx_description
1 polymer ?
#
loop_
_entity_poly.entity_id
_entity_poly.type
_entity_poly.pdbx_seq_one_letter_code
_entity_poly.pdbx_strand_id
1 'polypeptide(L)'
;MSQRIIEWHDSVDSTMRRAAELAAAGCPSGSIVAARRQSAGRGRHGNTWESPEGGLYCTIVLRPKVEPRDLPVVTLALGVALADAVQMFAGLPVDLRWPNDLMAGDRKLAGILTEWHNGAVLAGIGLNVAQTAFPPGLATPAT
;
A
#
# COMPACT_ATOMS: atom_id res chain seq x y z
N MET A 1 26.16 2.15 0.94
CA MET A 1 24.72 1.84 1.01
C MET A 1 23.98 3.16 0.90
N SER A 2 23.11 3.33 -0.08
CA SER A 2 22.36 4.59 -0.21
C SER A 2 21.32 4.67 0.92
N GLN A 3 21.32 5.78 1.67
CA GLN A 3 20.43 5.96 2.82
C GLN A 3 18.99 6.15 2.32
N ARG A 4 18.09 5.24 2.72
CA ARG A 4 16.67 5.32 2.35
C ARG A 4 16.05 6.58 2.94
N ILE A 5 15.13 7.19 2.20
CA ILE A 5 14.31 8.31 2.69
C ILE A 5 13.04 7.72 3.31
N ILE A 6 12.67 8.17 4.50
CA ILE A 6 11.40 7.83 5.15
C ILE A 6 10.69 9.13 5.48
N GLU A 7 9.58 9.40 4.78
CA GLU A 7 8.70 10.52 5.09
C GLU A 7 7.48 10.02 5.84
N TRP A 8 7.15 10.67 6.96
CA TRP A 8 5.93 10.44 7.72
C TRP A 8 5.11 11.72 7.76
N HIS A 9 3.86 11.66 7.30
CA HIS A 9 2.97 12.81 7.21
C HIS A 9 1.74 12.62 8.12
N ASP A 10 1.32 13.68 8.81
CA ASP A 10 0.02 13.64 9.51
C ASP A 10 -1.16 13.59 8.52
N SER A 11 -1.03 14.26 7.38
CA SER A 11 -1.99 14.21 6.29
C SER A 11 -1.30 14.52 4.97
N VAL A 12 -1.63 13.76 3.93
CA VAL A 12 -1.18 13.98 2.55
C VAL A 12 -2.38 13.79 1.62
N ASP A 13 -2.29 14.24 0.38
CA ASP A 13 -3.31 13.92 -0.61
C ASP A 13 -3.24 12.43 -1.01
N SER A 14 -2.07 11.92 -1.37
CA SER A 14 -1.79 10.50 -1.60
C SER A 14 -0.31 10.20 -1.38
N THR A 15 -0.02 9.19 -0.56
CA THR A 15 1.34 8.64 -0.42
C THR A 15 1.90 8.17 -1.77
N MET A 16 1.05 7.70 -2.68
CA MET A 16 1.43 7.29 -4.03
C MET A 16 1.96 8.46 -4.86
N ARG A 17 1.26 9.61 -4.81
CA ARG A 17 1.68 10.82 -5.53
C ARG A 17 3.00 11.35 -5.00
N ARG A 18 3.12 11.44 -3.67
CA ARG A 18 4.37 11.90 -3.04
C ARG A 18 5.54 10.93 -3.30
N ALA A 19 5.29 9.63 -3.31
CA ALA A 19 6.30 8.65 -3.68
C ALA A 19 6.73 8.75 -5.15
N ALA A 20 5.80 9.10 -6.07
CA ALA A 20 6.11 9.39 -7.46
C ALA A 20 7.06 10.59 -7.59
N GLU A 21 6.83 11.66 -6.84
CA GLU A 21 7.72 12.83 -6.77
C GLU A 21 9.12 12.45 -6.29
N LEU A 22 9.21 11.67 -5.20
CA LEU A 22 10.50 11.17 -4.70
C LEU A 22 11.19 10.27 -5.73
N ALA A 23 10.46 9.42 -6.43
CA ALA A 23 11.01 8.57 -7.49
C ALA A 23 11.56 9.40 -8.65
N ALA A 24 10.84 10.42 -9.09
CA ALA A 24 11.27 11.38 -10.12
C ALA A 24 12.50 12.18 -9.70
N ALA A 25 12.62 12.51 -8.41
CA ALA A 25 13.80 13.15 -7.82
C ALA A 25 14.99 12.19 -7.62
N GLY A 26 14.88 10.92 -8.01
CA GLY A 26 15.97 9.95 -7.92
C GLY A 26 16.20 9.36 -6.52
N CYS A 27 15.18 9.35 -5.65
CA CYS A 27 15.32 8.77 -4.32
C CYS A 27 15.80 7.30 -4.36
N PRO A 28 16.53 6.79 -3.36
CA PRO A 28 17.00 5.41 -3.35
C PRO A 28 15.85 4.40 -3.32
N SER A 29 16.08 3.18 -3.84
CA SER A 29 15.11 2.10 -3.69
C SER A 29 14.94 1.72 -2.21
N GLY A 30 13.70 1.44 -1.82
CA GLY A 30 13.29 1.22 -0.44
C GLY A 30 12.96 2.51 0.30
N SER A 31 12.93 3.67 -0.37
CA SER A 31 12.38 4.89 0.22
C SER A 31 10.87 4.75 0.43
N ILE A 32 10.35 5.34 1.50
CA ILE A 32 8.98 5.15 1.98
C ILE A 32 8.33 6.51 2.20
N VAL A 33 7.08 6.65 1.75
CA VAL A 33 6.19 7.72 2.18
C VAL A 33 5.04 7.07 2.94
N ALA A 34 4.80 7.49 4.17
CA ALA A 34 3.68 7.03 4.98
C ALA A 34 2.86 8.22 5.49
N ALA A 35 1.58 7.99 5.75
CA ALA A 35 0.71 9.02 6.29
C ALA A 35 -0.32 8.45 7.27
N ARG A 36 -0.68 9.27 8.27
CA ARG A 36 -1.79 8.97 9.19
C ARG A 36 -3.16 9.11 8.51
N ARG A 37 -3.28 9.99 7.50
CA ARG A 37 -4.50 10.20 6.69
C ARG A 37 -4.16 10.50 5.23
N GLN A 38 -5.05 10.11 4.31
CA GLN A 38 -5.01 10.58 2.92
C GLN A 38 -6.35 11.23 2.53
N SER A 39 -6.31 12.39 1.88
CA SER A 39 -7.52 13.05 1.36
C SER A 39 -7.93 12.58 -0.05
N ALA A 40 -7.03 11.92 -0.77
CA ALA A 40 -7.23 11.40 -2.12
C ALA A 40 -6.54 10.03 -2.28
N GLY A 41 -6.81 9.10 -1.36
CA GLY A 41 -6.29 7.75 -1.38
C GLY A 41 -6.72 6.98 -2.65
N ARG A 42 -5.80 6.19 -3.21
CA ARG A 42 -5.99 5.55 -4.53
C ARG A 42 -6.11 4.04 -4.40
N GLY A 43 -7.06 3.46 -5.12
CA GLY A 43 -7.26 2.04 -5.32
C GLY A 43 -7.15 1.64 -6.79
N ARG A 44 -7.31 0.35 -7.07
CA ARG A 44 -7.27 -0.21 -8.44
C ARG A 44 -8.47 0.27 -9.26
N HIS A 45 -8.28 0.30 -10.59
CA HIS A 45 -9.32 0.65 -11.58
C HIS A 45 -10.02 2.00 -11.31
N GLY A 46 -9.30 2.96 -10.73
CA GLY A 46 -9.84 4.29 -10.44
C GLY A 46 -10.69 4.38 -9.16
N ASN A 47 -10.83 3.27 -8.41
CA ASN A 47 -11.51 3.31 -7.11
C ASN A 47 -10.71 4.15 -6.10
N THR A 48 -11.41 4.73 -5.13
CA THR A 48 -10.81 5.44 -3.99
C THR A 48 -10.47 4.45 -2.89
N TRP A 49 -9.35 4.69 -2.20
CA TRP A 49 -9.03 4.02 -0.94
C TRP A 49 -9.28 4.97 0.23
N GLU A 50 -10.31 4.68 1.02
CA GLU A 50 -10.64 5.46 2.22
C GLU A 50 -9.51 5.39 3.24
N SER A 51 -9.03 6.56 3.66
CA SER A 51 -7.81 6.67 4.45
C SER A 51 -7.97 7.56 5.70
N PRO A 52 -8.94 7.29 6.59
CA PRO A 52 -9.10 8.02 7.84
C PRO A 52 -7.96 7.72 8.83
N GLU A 53 -7.95 8.40 9.96
CA GLU A 53 -7.01 8.03 11.02
C GLU A 53 -7.29 6.62 11.55
N GLY A 54 -6.24 5.93 11.98
CA GLY A 54 -6.32 4.56 12.50
C GLY A 54 -5.85 3.49 11.52
N GLY A 55 -5.67 3.81 10.24
CA GLY A 55 -5.02 2.90 9.29
C GLY A 55 -3.53 3.20 9.09
N LEU A 56 -2.84 2.29 8.40
CA LEU A 56 -1.50 2.48 7.88
C LEU A 56 -1.57 2.65 6.36
N TYR A 57 -1.21 3.83 5.88
CA TYR A 57 -1.13 4.14 4.45
C TYR A 57 0.31 4.44 4.11
N CYS A 58 0.90 3.64 3.23
CA CYS A 58 2.27 3.87 2.80
C CYS A 58 2.48 3.50 1.33
N THR A 59 3.49 4.12 0.72
CA THR A 59 3.99 3.75 -0.59
C THR A 59 5.50 3.58 -0.51
N ILE A 60 6.00 2.45 -1.01
CA ILE A 60 7.43 2.12 -1.07
C ILE A 60 7.90 2.28 -2.52
N VAL A 61 9.01 2.98 -2.73
CA VAL A 61 9.64 3.12 -4.05
C VAL A 61 10.63 1.96 -4.27
N LEU A 62 10.29 1.01 -5.13
CA LEU A 62 11.09 -0.16 -5.44
C LEU A 62 11.75 -0.04 -6.83
N ARG A 63 12.96 -0.59 -7.00
CA ARG A 63 13.63 -0.71 -8.30
C ARG A 63 14.10 -2.15 -8.54
N PRO A 64 13.16 -3.13 -8.60
CA PRO A 64 13.52 -4.50 -8.90
C PRO A 64 13.95 -4.62 -10.37
N LYS A 65 14.72 -5.67 -10.70
CA LYS A 65 15.11 -5.99 -12.08
C LYS A 65 13.95 -6.67 -12.82
N VAL A 66 12.90 -5.92 -13.09
CA VAL A 66 11.68 -6.37 -13.75
C VAL A 66 11.19 -5.34 -14.75
N GLU A 67 10.39 -5.77 -15.72
CA GLU A 67 9.76 -4.91 -16.70
C GLU A 67 8.35 -4.49 -16.24
N PRO A 68 7.76 -3.43 -16.83
CA PRO A 68 6.39 -3.01 -16.47
C PRO A 68 5.34 -4.13 -16.57
N ARG A 69 5.52 -5.07 -17.52
CA ARG A 69 4.63 -6.23 -17.70
C ARG A 69 4.65 -7.21 -16.52
N ASP A 70 5.69 -7.16 -15.69
CA ASP A 70 5.89 -8.05 -14.55
C ASP A 70 5.32 -7.47 -13.24
N LEU A 71 4.74 -6.26 -13.27
CA LEU A 71 4.08 -5.63 -12.12
C LEU A 71 3.10 -6.55 -11.36
N PRO A 72 2.30 -7.41 -12.03
CA PRO A 72 1.46 -8.35 -11.31
C PRO A 72 2.25 -9.23 -10.33
N VAL A 73 3.42 -9.74 -10.73
CA VAL A 73 4.26 -10.57 -9.85
C VAL A 73 4.74 -9.78 -8.62
N VAL A 74 5.08 -8.50 -8.81
CA VAL A 74 5.45 -7.62 -7.69
C VAL A 74 4.26 -7.42 -6.73
N THR A 75 3.05 -7.26 -7.26
CA THR A 75 1.83 -7.19 -6.44
C THR A 75 1.63 -8.47 -5.63
N LEU A 76 1.82 -9.63 -6.26
CA LEU A 76 1.67 -10.92 -5.58
C LEU A 76 2.68 -11.09 -4.45
N ALA A 77 3.95 -10.74 -4.70
CA ALA A 77 5.02 -10.80 -3.71
C ALA A 77 4.79 -9.85 -2.53
N LEU A 78 4.26 -8.64 -2.79
CA LEU A 78 3.85 -7.71 -1.74
C LEU A 78 2.70 -8.27 -0.90
N GLY A 79 1.78 -9.01 -1.51
CA GLY A 79 0.70 -9.73 -0.81
C GLY A 79 1.26 -10.69 0.23
N VAL A 80 2.17 -11.56 -0.19
CA VAL A 80 2.84 -12.52 0.71
C VAL A 80 3.61 -11.79 1.82
N ALA A 81 4.39 -10.77 1.47
CA ALA A 81 5.14 -9.99 2.46
C ALA A 81 4.24 -9.29 3.49
N LEU A 82 3.08 -8.80 3.07
CA LEU A 82 2.10 -8.17 3.96
C LEU A 82 1.42 -9.20 4.86
N ALA A 83 1.08 -10.38 4.34
CA ALA A 83 0.55 -11.48 5.12
C ALA A 83 1.53 -11.91 6.23
N ASP A 84 2.81 -12.10 5.87
CA ASP A 84 3.88 -12.43 6.82
C ASP A 84 4.03 -11.33 7.89
N ALA A 85 4.00 -10.06 7.50
CA ALA A 85 4.10 -8.94 8.44
C ALA A 85 2.91 -8.92 9.41
N VAL A 86 1.68 -9.09 8.93
CA VAL A 86 0.48 -9.13 9.79
C VAL A 86 0.54 -10.31 10.76
N GLN A 87 0.93 -11.49 10.29
CA GLN A 87 1.10 -12.67 11.15
C GLN A 87 2.19 -12.44 12.21
N MET A 88 3.31 -11.80 11.84
CA MET A 88 4.43 -11.53 12.75
C MET A 88 4.06 -10.51 13.85
N PHE A 89 3.40 -9.42 13.50
CA PHE A 89 3.15 -8.32 14.44
C PHE A 89 1.82 -8.43 15.18
N ALA A 90 0.78 -9.00 14.56
CA ALA A 90 -0.56 -9.10 15.15
C ALA A 90 -0.97 -10.53 15.52
N GLY A 91 -0.23 -11.55 15.06
CA GLY A 91 -0.63 -12.95 15.24
C GLY A 91 -1.96 -13.30 14.54
N LEU A 92 -2.43 -12.43 13.65
CA LEU A 92 -3.74 -12.52 13.03
C LEU A 92 -3.67 -13.43 11.79
N PRO A 93 -4.47 -14.51 11.73
CA PRO A 93 -4.59 -15.31 10.53
C PRO A 93 -5.21 -14.50 9.39
N VAL A 94 -4.54 -14.50 8.24
CA VAL A 94 -4.97 -13.77 7.05
C VAL A 94 -4.87 -14.64 5.81
N ASP A 95 -5.68 -14.30 4.81
CA ASP A 95 -5.70 -14.96 3.50
C ASP A 95 -5.49 -13.95 2.37
N LEU A 96 -4.98 -14.41 1.24
CA LEU A 96 -4.74 -13.59 0.05
C LEU A 96 -5.84 -13.82 -0.97
N ARG A 97 -6.74 -12.84 -1.10
CA ARG A 97 -7.67 -12.79 -2.22
C ARG A 97 -6.98 -12.11 -3.39
N TRP A 98 -6.50 -12.97 -4.29
CA TRP A 98 -5.77 -12.50 -5.45
C TRP A 98 -6.59 -11.53 -6.32
N PRO A 99 -5.92 -10.52 -6.90
CA PRO A 99 -4.46 -10.37 -6.95
C PRO A 99 -3.85 -9.44 -5.89
N ASN A 100 -4.63 -8.76 -5.05
CA ASN A 100 -4.12 -7.59 -4.31
C ASN A 100 -4.78 -7.32 -2.95
N ASP A 101 -5.65 -8.20 -2.48
CA ASP A 101 -6.41 -7.99 -1.26
C ASP A 101 -5.92 -8.96 -0.17
N LEU A 102 -5.62 -8.43 1.00
CA LEU A 102 -5.39 -9.22 2.21
C LEU A 102 -6.69 -9.27 3.00
N MET A 103 -7.06 -10.46 3.43
CA MET A 103 -8.35 -10.77 4.05
C MET A 103 -8.15 -11.27 5.48
N ALA A 104 -8.95 -10.79 6.41
CA ALA A 104 -9.12 -11.38 7.74
C ALA A 104 -10.52 -12.03 7.78
N GLY A 105 -10.58 -13.35 7.65
CA GLY A 105 -11.83 -14.06 7.39
C GLY A 105 -12.45 -13.65 6.05
N ASP A 106 -13.72 -13.24 6.06
CA ASP A 106 -14.45 -12.79 4.86
C ASP A 106 -14.28 -11.29 4.55
N ARG A 107 -13.54 -10.58 5.39
CA ARG A 107 -13.42 -9.12 5.34
C ARG A 107 -12.04 -8.64 4.89
N LYS A 108 -12.03 -7.57 4.12
CA LYS A 108 -10.81 -6.97 3.57
C LYS A 108 -10.07 -6.20 4.66
N LEU A 109 -8.85 -6.63 4.95
CA LEU A 109 -7.95 -6.01 5.92
C LEU A 109 -6.99 -5.03 5.22
N ALA A 110 -6.51 -5.36 4.02
CA ALA A 110 -5.59 -4.51 3.29
C ALA A 110 -5.80 -4.56 1.78
N GLY A 111 -5.35 -3.51 1.11
CA GLY A 111 -5.26 -3.42 -0.34
C GLY A 111 -3.86 -3.02 -0.78
N ILE A 112 -3.38 -3.67 -1.84
CA ILE A 112 -2.10 -3.36 -2.49
C ILE A 112 -2.37 -2.75 -3.86
N LEU A 113 -1.59 -1.73 -4.21
CA LEU A 113 -1.60 -1.09 -5.52
C LEU A 113 -0.15 -0.90 -5.98
N THR A 114 0.20 -1.46 -7.14
CA THR A 114 1.51 -1.22 -7.75
C THR A 114 1.36 -0.41 -9.03
N GLU A 115 2.19 0.62 -9.19
CA GLU A 115 2.25 1.42 -10.41
C GLU A 115 3.70 1.55 -10.90
N TRP A 116 3.90 1.58 -12.22
CA TRP A 116 5.18 1.90 -12.80
C TRP A 116 5.32 3.41 -12.95
N HIS A 117 6.42 3.98 -12.47
CA HIS A 117 6.69 5.41 -12.58
C HIS A 117 8.20 5.66 -12.72
N ASN A 118 8.63 6.25 -13.83
CA ASN A 118 10.02 6.68 -14.06
C ASN A 118 11.07 5.61 -13.74
N GLY A 119 10.86 4.35 -14.18
CA GLY A 119 11.81 3.26 -13.95
C GLY A 119 11.80 2.70 -12.52
N ALA A 120 10.79 3.06 -11.72
CA ALA A 120 10.53 2.51 -10.41
C ALA A 120 9.13 1.89 -10.33
N VAL A 121 8.96 0.96 -9.40
CA VAL A 121 7.66 0.45 -8.96
C VAL A 121 7.26 1.20 -7.70
N LEU A 122 6.14 1.88 -7.74
CA LEU A 122 5.50 2.46 -6.56
C LEU A 122 4.58 1.40 -5.97
N ALA A 123 4.92 0.91 -4.77
CA ALA A 123 4.20 -0.14 -4.07
C ALA A 123 3.37 0.47 -2.93
N GLY A 124 2.13 0.85 -3.24
CA GLY A 124 1.17 1.38 -2.29
C GLY A 124 0.48 0.27 -1.49
N ILE A 125 0.39 0.47 -0.18
CA ILE A 125 -0.26 -0.42 0.78
C ILE A 125 -1.21 0.44 1.63
N GLY A 126 -2.48 0.07 1.64
CA GLY A 126 -3.45 0.53 2.63
C GLY A 126 -3.82 -0.64 3.53
N LEU A 127 -3.51 -0.54 4.81
CA LEU A 127 -3.80 -1.55 5.82
C LEU A 127 -4.72 -0.94 6.89
N ASN A 128 -5.81 -1.63 7.18
CA ASN A 128 -6.65 -1.28 8.31
C ASN A 128 -6.03 -1.84 9.59
N VAL A 129 -5.96 -1.00 10.63
CA VAL A 129 -5.29 -1.34 11.91
C VAL A 129 -6.20 -1.06 13.10
N ALA A 130 -6.71 0.16 13.21
CA ALA A 130 -7.50 0.63 14.34
C ALA A 130 -8.72 1.46 13.90
N GLN A 131 -9.12 1.38 12.63
CA GLN A 131 -10.37 2.00 12.17
C GLN A 131 -11.57 1.33 12.84
N THR A 132 -12.47 2.13 13.41
CA THR A 132 -13.69 1.65 14.08
C THR A 132 -14.95 1.84 13.25
N ALA A 133 -14.85 2.52 12.10
CA ALA A 133 -15.97 2.81 11.22
C ALA A 133 -15.52 2.80 9.76
N PHE A 134 -16.40 2.29 8.90
CA PHE A 134 -16.22 2.23 7.46
C PHE A 134 -17.48 2.76 6.76
N PRO A 135 -17.36 3.38 5.57
CA PRO A 135 -18.53 3.83 4.83
C PRO A 135 -19.47 2.67 4.47
N PRO A 136 -20.80 2.91 4.46
CA PRO A 136 -21.75 1.92 3.97
C PRO A 136 -21.52 1.63 2.49
N GLY A 137 -21.59 0.35 2.09
CA GLY A 137 -21.56 -0.06 0.68
C GLY A 137 -20.19 -0.45 0.11
N LEU A 138 -19.16 -0.65 0.93
CA LEU A 138 -17.90 -1.24 0.46
C LEU A 138 -18.15 -2.65 -0.11
N ALA A 139 -17.80 -2.86 -1.38
CA ALA A 139 -18.07 -4.07 -2.17
C ALA A 139 -17.45 -5.37 -1.59
N THR A 140 -16.55 -5.24 -0.63
CA THR A 140 -16.13 -6.31 0.27
C THR A 140 -16.17 -5.72 1.67
N PRO A 141 -16.82 -6.36 2.66
CA PRO A 141 -16.85 -5.80 4.00
C PRO A 141 -15.41 -5.58 4.47
N ALA A 142 -15.05 -4.37 4.89
CA ALA A 142 -13.73 -4.07 5.43
C ALA A 142 -13.68 -4.42 6.93
N THR A 143 -12.49 -4.76 7.44
CA THR A 143 -12.20 -4.87 8.89
C THR A 143 -11.14 -3.87 9.27
#